data_AF-A0A1X7TIE1-F1
#
_entry.id   AF-A0A1X7TIE1-F1
#
_cell.length_a   1.000
_cell.length_b   1.000
_cell.length_c   1.000
_cell.angle_alpha   90.00
_cell.angle_beta   90.00
_cell.angle_gamma   90.00
#
_symmetry.space_group_name_H-M   'P 1'
#
loop_
_entity.id
_entity.type
_entity.pdbx_description
1 polymer ?
#
loop_
_entity_poly.entity_id
_entity_poly.type
_entity_poly.pdbx_seq_one_letter_code
_entity_poly.pdbx_strand_id
1 'polypeptide(L)' 'MEPFKEARADVITEFIEAAIHSILYVRGVYPAAIFKPRRKYGTTVHMCCHADINQYIIKSLKTVHSLLLEVRISSV' A
#
# COMPACT_ATOMS: atom_id res chain seq x y z
N MET A 1 -5.68 17.24 -17.75
CA MET A 1 -5.42 16.40 -16.56
C MET A 1 -4.48 15.30 -17.04
N GLU A 2 -3.23 15.26 -16.57
CA GLU A 2 -2.21 14.33 -17.07
C GLU A 2 -2.49 12.90 -16.57
N PRO A 3 -3.05 11.97 -17.39
CA PRO A 3 -3.47 10.64 -16.93
C PRO A 3 -2.29 9.79 -16.43
N PHE A 4 -1.07 10.11 -16.87
CA PHE A 4 0.15 9.46 -16.43
C PHE A 4 0.54 9.75 -14.98
N LYS A 5 0.06 10.85 -14.37
CA LYS A 5 0.35 11.15 -12.97
C LYS A 5 -0.48 10.30 -12.02
N GLU A 6 -1.78 10.17 -12.31
CA GLU A 6 -2.70 9.32 -11.54
C GLU A 6 -2.28 7.85 -11.62
N ALA A 7 -2.01 7.33 -12.83
CA ALA A 7 -1.57 5.94 -12.99
C ALA A 7 -0.28 5.61 -12.23
N ARG A 8 0.68 6.55 -12.15
CA ARG A 8 1.90 6.36 -11.34
C ARG A 8 1.58 6.36 -9.85
N ALA A 9 0.78 7.31 -9.39
CA ALA A 9 0.40 7.40 -7.99
C ALA A 9 -0.35 6.13 -7.54
N ASP A 10 -1.23 5.59 -8.36
CA ASP A 10 -1.98 4.37 -8.09
C ASP A 10 -1.06 3.14 -7.96
N VAL A 11 -0.13 2.96 -8.90
CA VAL A 11 0.84 1.85 -8.87
C VAL A 11 1.75 1.93 -7.64
N ILE A 12 2.24 3.13 -7.31
CA ILE A 12 3.09 3.34 -6.13
C ILE A 12 2.29 3.07 -4.86
N THR A 13 1.06 3.55 -4.78
CA THR A 13 0.17 3.36 -3.62
C THR A 13 -0.12 1.87 -3.40
N GLU A 14 -0.40 1.13 -4.47
CA GLU A 14 -0.64 -0.32 -4.40
C GLU A 14 0.62 -1.10 -3.97
N PHE A 15 1.80 -0.68 -4.43
CA PHE A 15 3.07 -1.27 -4.01
C PHE A 15 3.36 -1.04 -2.53
N ILE A 16 3.14 0.20 -2.04
CA ILE A 16 3.34 0.54 -0.63
C ILE A 16 2.36 -0.24 0.26
N GLU A 17 1.10 -0.39 -0.15
CA GLU A 17 0.11 -1.23 0.55
C GLU A 17 0.63 -2.67 0.75
N ALA A 18 1.07 -3.30 -0.34
CA ALA A 18 1.61 -4.65 -0.32
C ALA A 18 2.87 -4.77 0.56
N ALA A 19 3.77 -3.78 0.48
CA ALA A 19 5.00 -3.73 1.28
C ALA A 19 4.70 -3.61 2.77
N ILE A 20 3.77 -2.73 3.18
CA ILE A 20 3.36 -2.58 4.58
C ILE A 20 2.83 -3.90 5.12
N HIS A 21 1.90 -4.54 4.41
CA HIS A 21 1.35 -5.83 4.86
C HIS A 21 2.43 -6.91 4.97
N SER A 22 3.39 -6.93 4.03
CA SER A 22 4.51 -7.86 4.08
C SER A 22 5.45 -7.60 5.27
N ILE A 23 5.71 -6.32 5.60
CA ILE A 23 6.52 -5.94 6.78
C ILE A 23 5.80 -6.35 8.07
N LEU A 24 4.51 -6.08 8.20
CA LEU A 24 3.71 -6.45 9.37
C LEU A 24 3.73 -7.96 9.60
N TYR A 25 3.68 -8.75 8.51
CA TYR A 25 3.76 -10.20 8.55
C TYR A 25 5.15 -10.70 8.97
N VAL A 26 6.23 -10.24 8.30
CA VAL A 26 7.61 -10.70 8.57
C VAL A 26 8.09 -10.28 9.96
N ARG A 27 7.71 -9.08 10.41
CA ARG A 27 8.11 -8.57 11.74
C ARG A 27 7.28 -9.17 12.88
N GLY A 28 6.21 -9.91 12.59
CA GLY A 28 5.36 -10.52 13.62
C GLY A 28 4.68 -9.51 14.55
N VAL A 29 4.51 -8.25 14.11
CA VAL A 29 3.82 -7.20 14.89
C VAL A 29 2.36 -7.58 15.13
N TYR A 30 1.77 -8.31 14.19
CA TYR A 30 0.44 -8.88 14.31
C TYR A 30 0.46 -10.41 14.11
N PRO A 31 -0.50 -11.14 14.70
CA PRO A 31 -0.57 -12.59 14.58
C PRO A 31 -0.69 -13.04 13.12
N ALA A 32 0.05 -14.07 12.70
CA ALA A 32 -0.06 -14.61 11.33
C ALA A 32 -1.49 -15.04 10.95
N ALA A 33 -2.33 -15.37 11.94
CA ALA A 33 -3.73 -15.78 11.76
C ALA A 33 -4.64 -14.69 11.16
N ILE A 34 -4.28 -13.41 11.29
CA ILE A 34 -5.06 -12.31 10.70
C ILE A 34 -4.66 -12.01 9.25
N PHE A 35 -3.64 -12.68 8.72
CA PHE A 35 -3.19 -12.50 7.35
C PHE A 35 -3.71 -13.64 6.46
N LYS A 36 -4.25 -13.28 5.29
CA LYS A 36 -4.62 -14.25 4.26
C LYS A 36 -3.66 -14.15 3.07
N PRO A 37 -3.16 -15.28 2.55
CA PRO A 37 -2.39 -15.28 1.32
C PRO A 37 -3.29 -14.86 0.16
N ARG A 38 -2.88 -13.82 -0.57
CA ARG A 38 -3.54 -13.32 -1.78
C ARG A 38 -2.51 -13.24 -2.89
N ARG A 39 -2.84 -13.74 -4.08
CA ARG A 39 -1.96 -13.57 -5.24
C ARG A 39 -2.18 -12.18 -5.83
N LYS A 40 -1.17 -11.33 -5.79
CA LYS A 40 -1.11 -10.05 -6.52
C LYS A 40 0.17 -10.05 -7.35
N TYR A 41 0.10 -9.57 -8.60
CA TYR A 41 1.25 -9.45 -9.51
C TYR A 41 2.09 -10.72 -9.68
N GLY A 42 1.46 -11.89 -9.70
CA GLY A 42 2.15 -13.19 -9.83
C GLY A 42 2.84 -13.69 -8.55
N THR A 43 2.85 -12.91 -7.47
CA THR A 43 3.47 -13.26 -6.18
C THR A 43 2.41 -13.45 -5.09
N THR A 44 2.66 -14.38 -4.15
CA THR A 44 1.81 -14.56 -2.96
C THR A 44 2.12 -13.47 -1.94
N VAL A 45 1.17 -12.57 -1.71
CA VAL A 45 1.27 -11.48 -0.74
C VAL A 45 0.35 -11.78 0.44
N HIS A 46 0.81 -11.55 1.66
CA HIS A 46 -0.01 -11.73 2.86
C HIS A 46 -0.77 -10.43 3.13
N MET A 47 -2.09 -10.41 2.93
CA MET A 47 -2.93 -9.24 3.20
C MET A 47 -3.58 -9.38 4.57
N CYS A 48 -3.58 -8.30 5.36
CA CYS A 48 -4.28 -8.29 6.63
C CYS A 48 -5.80 -8.32 6.40
N CYS A 49 -6.54 -9.12 7.16
CA CYS A 49 -8.01 -9.18 7.14
C CYS A 49 -8.67 -8.32 8.22
N HIS A 50 -7.89 -7.64 9.07
CA HIS A 50 -8.45 -6.81 10.13
C HIS A 50 -8.92 -5.46 9.58
N ALA A 51 -10.20 -5.14 9.78
CA ALA A 51 -10.82 -3.94 9.23
C ALA A 51 -10.12 -2.65 9.70
N ASP A 52 -9.78 -2.55 10.99
CA ASP A 52 -9.15 -1.33 11.54
C ASP A 52 -7.74 -1.09 10.98
N ILE A 53 -6.95 -2.16 10.81
CA ILE A 53 -5.59 -2.06 10.26
C ILE A 53 -5.67 -1.66 8.79
N ASN A 54 -6.57 -2.28 8.04
CA ASN A 54 -6.79 -1.93 6.64
C ASN A 54 -7.28 -0.49 6.50
N GLN A 55 -8.20 -0.03 7.35
CA GLN A 55 -8.65 1.36 7.35
C GLN A 55 -7.51 2.33 7.65
N TYR A 56 -6.65 2.01 8.62
CA TYR A 56 -5.49 2.83 8.94
C TYR A 56 -4.54 2.94 7.74
N ILE A 57 -4.19 1.80 7.14
CA ILE A 57 -3.32 1.75 5.95
C ILE A 57 -3.94 2.54 4.79
N ILE A 58 -5.23 2.35 4.49
CA ILE A 58 -5.94 3.08 3.43
C ILE A 58 -5.95 4.59 3.71
N LYS A 59 -6.15 5.01 4.97
CA LYS A 59 -6.14 6.43 5.35
C LYS A 59 -4.75 7.04 5.15
N SER A 60 -3.70 6.35 5.57
CA SER A 60 -2.31 6.77 5.33
C SER A 60 -1.97 6.82 3.84
N LEU A 61 -2.38 5.80 3.08
CA LEU A 61 -2.18 5.73 1.64
C LEU A 61 -2.92 6.83 0.89
N LYS A 62 -4.11 7.25 1.33
CA LYS A 62 -4.81 8.42 0.76
C LYS A 62 -3.99 9.69 0.91
N THR A 63 -3.38 9.91 2.07
CA THR A 63 -2.50 11.07 2.28
C THR A 63 -1.26 10.99 1.38
N VAL A 64 -0.65 9.81 1.25
CA VAL A 64 0.50 9.60 0.35
C VAL A 64 0.11 9.79 -1.12
N HIS A 65 -1.06 9.31 -1.54
CA HIS A 65 -1.55 9.47 -2.91
C HIS A 65 -1.78 10.95 -3.26
N SER A 66 -2.45 11.69 -2.37
CA SER A 66 -2.61 13.15 -2.51
C SER A 66 -1.26 13.85 -2.60
N LEU A 67 -0.30 13.44 -1.77
CA LEU A 67 1.06 13.97 -1.81
C LEU A 67 1.75 13.63 -3.13
N LEU A 68 1.65 12.40 -3.64
CA LEU A 68 2.26 12.00 -4.92
C LEU A 68 1.67 12.76 -6.12
N LEU A 69 0.39 13.12 -6.07
CA LEU A 69 -0.25 13.98 -7.06
C LEU A 69 0.23 15.43 -6.97
N GLU A 70 0.45 15.92 -5.75
CA GLU A 70 0.85 17.30 -5.46
C GLU A 70 2.37 17.51 -5.59
N VAL A 71 3.17 16.45 -5.43
CA VAL A 71 4.62 16.46 -5.63
C VAL A 71 4.89 16.80 -7.09
N ARG A 72 5.03 18.11 -7.32
CA ARG A 72 6.13 18.65 -8.12
C ARG A 72 7.34 17.84 -7.69
N ILE A 73 7.77 16.93 -8.55
CA ILE A 73 9.07 16.29 -8.44
C ILE A 73 10.04 17.48 -8.47
N SER A 74 10.40 17.96 -7.28
CA SER A 74 11.55 18.81 -7.06
C SER A 74 12.71 17.95 -7.55
N SER A 75 12.99 18.11 -8.83
CA SER A 75 14.12 17.49 -9.50
C SER A 75 15.33 18.11 -8.81
N VAL A 76 15.92 17.34 -7.90
CA VAL A 76 17.29 17.56 -7.45
C VAL A 76 18.20 16.97 -8.52
#